data_AF-A0A9E3TU48-F1
#
_entry.id   AF-A0A9E3TU48-F1
#
_cell.length_a   1.000
_cell.length_b   1.000
_cell.length_c   1.000
_cell.angle_alpha   90.00
_cell.angle_beta   90.00
_cell.angle_gamma   90.00
#
_symmetry.space_group_name_H-M   'P 1'
#
loop_
_entity.id
_entity.type
_entity.pdbx_description
1 polymer ?
#
loop_
_entity_poly.entity_id
_entity_poly.type
_entity_poly.pdbx_seq_one_letter_code
_entity_poly.pdbx_strand_id
1 'polypeptide(L)'
;MTNNAPTLHRYDHRLKHLVQTTGDVAIATEHGVPASTARGWRTQSQTEVVSLELFDLNTTQLQHEVVKLRRRIATLTSLLRLVIVVFQVSGFSLARSRISDGSDKKRLIRAIQRTRSHVPLRTTLRALGLSRGRYHEWNNSERCELEDRSSCPKTLPHQLNKTK
;
A
#
# COMPACT_ATOMS: atom_id res chain seq x y z
N MET A 1 14.63 -54.43 2.34
CA MET A 1 13.29 -53.92 2.71
C MET A 1 13.48 -52.77 3.68
N THR A 2 13.47 -51.53 3.20
CA THR A 2 13.66 -50.32 4.04
C THR A 2 12.30 -49.80 4.47
N ASN A 3 12.01 -49.90 5.77
CA ASN A 3 10.81 -49.35 6.39
C ASN A 3 10.85 -47.82 6.37
N ASN A 4 10.16 -47.20 5.40
CA ASN A 4 9.87 -45.77 5.44
C ASN A 4 8.62 -45.54 6.30
N ALA A 5 8.81 -45.50 7.63
CA ALA A 5 7.75 -45.00 8.51
C ALA A 5 7.57 -43.49 8.21
N PRO A 6 6.35 -43.01 7.89
CA PRO A 6 6.13 -41.59 7.67
C PRO A 6 6.41 -40.82 8.96
N THR A 7 7.38 -39.90 8.93
CA THR A 7 7.66 -38.99 10.05
C THR A 7 6.46 -38.08 10.24
N LEU A 8 5.69 -38.30 11.30
CA LEU A 8 4.59 -37.42 11.70
C LEU A 8 5.15 -36.07 12.13
N HIS A 9 5.17 -35.10 11.21
CA HIS A 9 5.46 -33.71 11.55
C HIS A 9 4.29 -33.12 12.33
N ARG A 10 4.52 -32.88 13.62
CA ARG A 10 3.60 -32.16 14.49
C ARG A 10 3.79 -30.66 14.28
N TYR A 11 2.90 -30.07 13.48
CA TYR A 11 2.86 -28.63 13.25
C TYR A 11 2.20 -27.92 14.43
N ASP A 12 2.56 -26.65 14.65
CA ASP A 12 1.97 -25.84 15.70
C ASP A 12 0.45 -25.67 15.49
N HIS A 13 -0.32 -26.04 16.52
CA HIS A 13 -1.77 -25.88 16.56
C HIS A 13 -2.23 -24.43 16.37
N ARG A 14 -1.44 -23.44 16.83
CA ARG A 14 -1.77 -22.02 16.64
C ARG A 14 -1.70 -21.61 15.18
N LEU A 15 -0.69 -22.09 14.46
CA LEU A 15 -0.56 -21.88 13.02
C LEU A 15 -1.72 -22.53 12.25
N LYS A 16 -2.12 -23.73 12.67
CA LYS A 16 -3.29 -24.43 12.11
C LYS A 16 -4.60 -23.66 12.38
N HIS A 17 -4.80 -23.20 13.61
CA HIS A 17 -5.95 -22.36 14.01
C HIS A 17 -6.01 -21.07 13.19
N LEU A 18 -4.87 -20.43 12.96
CA LEU A 18 -4.76 -19.20 12.18
C LEU A 18 -5.12 -19.42 10.70
N VAL A 19 -4.68 -20.50 10.07
CA VAL A 19 -5.09 -20.85 8.69
C VAL A 19 -6.57 -21.17 8.59
N GLN A 20 -7.15 -21.84 9.59
CA GLN A 20 -8.58 -22.17 9.63
C GLN A 20 -9.46 -20.94 9.74
N THR A 21 -9.13 -20.04 10.68
CA THR A 21 -9.88 -18.81 10.94
C THR A 21 -9.75 -17.80 9.81
N THR A 22 -8.54 -17.61 9.26
CA THR A 22 -8.30 -16.64 8.18
C THR A 22 -8.62 -17.19 6.78
N GLY A 23 -8.68 -18.51 6.62
CA GLY A 23 -8.81 -19.21 5.35
C GLY A 23 -7.59 -19.05 4.42
N ASP A 24 -6.49 -18.45 4.90
CA ASP A 24 -5.32 -18.10 4.09
C ASP A 24 -4.20 -19.14 4.28
N VAL A 25 -4.01 -19.94 3.22
CA VAL A 25 -3.02 -21.02 3.17
C VAL A 25 -1.59 -20.47 3.09
N ALA A 26 -1.42 -19.25 2.57
CA ALA A 26 -0.10 -18.65 2.37
C ALA A 26 0.67 -18.53 3.68
N ILE A 27 -0.03 -18.29 4.78
CA ILE A 27 0.55 -18.10 6.11
C ILE A 27 1.31 -19.35 6.56
N ALA A 28 0.74 -20.53 6.35
CA ALA A 28 1.42 -21.77 6.68
C ALA A 28 2.59 -22.05 5.72
N THR A 29 2.45 -21.73 4.43
CA THR A 29 3.55 -21.92 3.47
C THR A 29 4.75 -21.02 3.74
N GLU A 30 4.52 -19.79 4.21
CA GLU A 30 5.60 -18.88 4.65
C GLU A 30 6.37 -19.42 5.87
N HIS A 31 5.73 -20.29 6.68
CA HIS A 31 6.33 -20.95 7.84
C HIS A 31 6.85 -22.36 7.53
N GLY A 32 7.08 -22.67 6.23
CA GLY A 32 7.68 -23.94 5.80
C GLY A 32 6.72 -25.12 5.71
N VAL A 33 5.41 -24.91 5.88
CA VAL A 33 4.40 -25.96 5.73
C VAL A 33 4.11 -26.19 4.25
N PRO A 34 4.12 -27.44 3.74
CA PRO A 34 3.74 -27.72 2.36
C PRO A 34 2.31 -27.25 2.03
N ALA A 35 2.11 -26.69 0.84
CA ALA A 35 0.82 -26.14 0.41
C ALA A 35 -0.31 -27.17 0.34
N SER A 36 0.01 -28.47 0.19
CA SER A 36 -0.94 -29.57 0.28
C SER A 36 -1.45 -29.76 1.72
N THR A 37 -0.52 -29.77 2.68
CA THR A 37 -0.81 -29.88 4.12
C THR A 37 -1.62 -28.69 4.63
N ALA A 38 -1.20 -27.47 4.28
CA ALA A 38 -1.88 -26.24 4.66
C ALA A 38 -3.31 -26.15 4.08
N ARG A 39 -3.55 -26.67 2.87
CA ARG A 39 -4.91 -26.80 2.30
C ARG A 39 -5.77 -27.79 3.08
N GLY A 40 -5.19 -28.91 3.52
CA GLY A 40 -5.88 -29.88 4.37
C GLY A 40 -6.36 -29.26 5.68
N TRP A 41 -5.63 -28.30 6.24
CA TRP A 41 -6.03 -27.63 7.48
C TRP A 41 -7.30 -26.81 7.36
N ARG A 42 -7.64 -26.29 6.16
CA ARG A 42 -8.90 -25.55 5.95
C ARG A 42 -10.14 -26.43 6.07
N THR A 43 -10.03 -27.74 5.81
CA THR A 43 -11.17 -28.67 5.77
C THR A 43 -11.26 -29.54 7.02
N GLN A 44 -10.20 -29.60 7.83
CA GLN A 44 -10.13 -30.47 8.99
C GLN A 44 -10.72 -29.82 10.24
N SER A 45 -11.56 -30.56 10.98
CA SER A 45 -12.14 -30.09 12.24
C SER A 45 -11.05 -29.83 13.29
N GLN A 46 -11.31 -28.83 14.13
CA GLN A 46 -10.38 -28.32 15.14
C GLN A 46 -10.18 -29.37 16.24
N THR A 47 -8.94 -29.65 16.61
CA THR A 47 -8.63 -30.50 17.76
C THR A 47 -8.76 -29.61 19.01
N GLU A 48 -9.60 -30.00 19.97
CA GLU A 48 -9.80 -29.27 21.21
C GLU A 48 -8.53 -29.38 22.06
N VAL A 49 -7.84 -28.26 22.28
CA VAL A 49 -6.63 -28.20 23.10
C VAL A 49 -6.80 -27.06 24.10
N VAL A 50 -6.60 -27.36 25.38
CA VAL A 50 -6.74 -26.39 26.47
C VAL A 50 -5.44 -25.58 26.58
N SER A 51 -5.47 -24.34 26.10
CA SER A 51 -4.42 -23.34 26.30
C SER A 51 -4.83 -22.32 27.37
N LEU A 52 -3.88 -21.56 27.93
CA LEU A 52 -4.17 -20.43 28.83
C LEU A 52 -4.93 -19.32 28.04
N GLU A 53 -6.27 -19.40 28.08
CA GLU A 53 -7.18 -18.67 27.18
C GLU A 53 -7.01 -17.14 27.19
N LEU A 54 -6.70 -16.51 28.32
CA LEU A 54 -6.71 -15.04 28.43
C LEU A 54 -5.55 -14.35 27.67
N PHE A 55 -4.37 -14.97 27.62
CA PHE A 55 -3.24 -14.43 26.84
C PHE A 55 -3.25 -14.97 25.40
N ASP A 56 -3.73 -16.20 25.19
CA ASP A 56 -3.79 -16.80 23.86
C ASP A 56 -4.90 -16.20 22.99
N LEU A 57 -6.07 -15.85 23.55
CA LEU A 57 -7.13 -15.19 22.79
C LEU A 57 -6.69 -13.80 22.30
N ASN A 58 -6.02 -13.03 23.16
CA ASN A 58 -5.53 -11.70 22.81
C ASN A 58 -4.41 -11.75 21.76
N THR A 59 -3.47 -12.68 21.89
CA THR A 59 -2.37 -12.83 20.92
C THR A 59 -2.86 -13.39 19.58
N THR A 60 -3.76 -14.38 19.59
CA THR A 60 -4.35 -14.92 18.36
C THR A 60 -5.24 -13.91 17.65
N GLN A 61 -6.02 -13.11 18.37
CA GLN A 61 -6.82 -12.03 17.80
C GLN A 61 -5.93 -10.95 17.17
N LEU A 62 -4.84 -10.57 17.83
CA LEU A 62 -3.89 -9.61 17.27
C LEU A 62 -3.20 -10.16 16.02
N GLN A 63 -2.78 -11.43 16.04
CA GLN A 63 -2.19 -12.10 14.87
C GLN A 63 -3.18 -12.15 13.70
N HIS A 64 -4.45 -12.46 13.98
CA HIS A 64 -5.51 -12.45 12.97
C HIS A 64 -5.69 -11.07 12.34
N GLU A 65 -5.75 -10.00 13.15
CA GLU A 65 -5.87 -8.65 12.62
C GLU A 65 -4.62 -8.22 11.83
N VAL A 66 -3.41 -8.58 12.27
CA VAL A 66 -2.17 -8.32 11.52
C VAL A 66 -2.18 -9.01 10.16
N VAL A 67 -2.60 -10.27 10.08
CA VAL A 67 -2.71 -11.01 8.82
C VAL A 67 -3.72 -10.33 7.89
N LYS A 68 -4.89 -9.98 8.42
CA LYS A 68 -5.95 -9.30 7.66
C LYS A 68 -5.48 -7.94 7.14
N LEU A 69 -4.77 -7.17 7.96
CA LEU A 69 -4.16 -5.89 7.60
C LEU A 69 -3.10 -6.07 6.51
N ARG A 70 -2.18 -7.04 6.67
CA ARG A 70 -1.15 -7.35 5.66
C ARG A 70 -1.77 -7.73 4.33
N ARG A 71 -2.81 -8.57 4.33
CA ARG A 71 -3.54 -8.95 3.12
C ARG A 71 -4.23 -7.76 2.47
N ARG A 72 -4.88 -6.90 3.25
CA ARG A 72 -5.48 -5.64 2.73
C ARG A 72 -4.44 -4.73 2.10
N ILE A 73 -3.28 -4.55 2.75
CA ILE A 73 -2.18 -3.73 2.21
C ILE A 73 -1.64 -4.35 0.91
N ALA A 74 -1.47 -5.67 0.86
CA ALA A 74 -1.01 -6.37 -0.34
C ALA A 74 -1.98 -6.16 -1.52
N THR A 75 -3.30 -6.31 -1.27
CA THR A 75 -4.33 -6.05 -2.28
C THR A 75 -4.34 -4.59 -2.75
N LEU A 76 -4.27 -3.63 -1.83
CA LEU A 76 -4.22 -2.21 -2.22
C LEU A 76 -2.95 -1.88 -3.02
N THR A 77 -1.82 -2.47 -2.64
CA THR A 77 -0.54 -2.29 -3.34
C THR A 77 -0.59 -2.90 -4.74
N SER A 78 -1.17 -4.09 -4.91
CA SER A 78 -1.30 -4.71 -6.23
C SER A 78 -2.23 -3.93 -7.15
N LEU A 79 -3.37 -3.47 -6.64
CA LEU A 79 -4.30 -2.60 -7.38
C LEU A 79 -3.63 -1.28 -7.76
N LEU A 80 -2.92 -0.64 -6.84
CA LEU A 80 -2.22 0.62 -7.12
C LEU A 80 -1.15 0.43 -8.20
N ARG A 81 -0.34 -0.64 -8.12
CA ARG A 81 0.66 -0.96 -9.15
C ARG A 81 0.01 -1.17 -10.51
N LEU A 82 -1.09 -1.92 -10.57
CA LEU A 82 -1.84 -2.15 -11.81
C LEU A 82 -2.32 -0.82 -12.40
N VAL A 83 -2.94 0.03 -11.60
CA VAL A 83 -3.42 1.35 -12.01
C VAL A 83 -2.26 2.21 -12.55
N ILE A 84 -1.11 2.24 -11.87
CA ILE A 84 0.07 2.98 -12.32
C ILE A 84 0.57 2.46 -13.68
N VAL A 85 0.65 1.15 -13.87
CA VAL A 85 1.07 0.55 -15.15
C VAL A 85 0.11 0.93 -16.27
N VAL A 86 -1.21 0.86 -16.02
CA VAL A 86 -2.24 1.28 -16.98
C VAL A 86 -2.08 2.76 -17.35
N PHE A 87 -1.85 3.64 -16.37
CA PHE A 87 -1.55 5.05 -16.62
C PHE A 87 -0.28 5.26 -17.44
N GLN A 88 0.78 4.47 -17.21
CA GLN A 88 2.03 4.59 -17.96
C GLN A 88 1.89 4.11 -19.41
N VAL A 89 1.26 2.95 -19.64
CA VAL A 89 1.09 2.37 -20.98
C VAL A 89 0.14 3.20 -21.84
N SER A 90 -0.87 3.85 -21.24
CA SER A 90 -1.74 4.81 -21.93
C SER A 90 -1.06 6.13 -22.31
N GLY A 91 0.21 6.35 -21.90
CA GLY A 91 0.94 7.60 -22.17
C GLY A 91 0.41 8.81 -21.39
N PHE A 92 -0.50 8.59 -20.44
CA PHE A 92 -1.11 9.64 -19.63
C PHE A 92 -0.04 10.32 -18.78
N SER A 93 0.07 11.64 -18.95
CA SER A 93 1.02 12.45 -18.19
C SER A 93 0.39 13.80 -17.89
N LEU A 94 0.30 14.12 -16.61
CA LEU A 94 -0.14 15.45 -16.15
C LEU A 94 0.81 16.56 -16.59
N ALA A 95 2.03 16.22 -17.02
CA ALA A 95 2.93 17.16 -17.64
C ALA A 95 2.59 17.50 -19.11
N ARG A 96 1.72 16.72 -19.77
CA ARG A 96 1.30 16.99 -21.15
C ARG A 96 -0.19 17.30 -21.25
N SER A 97 -1.00 16.82 -20.32
CA SER A 97 -2.44 17.09 -20.31
C SER A 97 -2.73 18.53 -19.90
N ARG A 98 -3.51 19.25 -20.71
CA ARG A 98 -4.08 20.54 -20.33
C ARG A 98 -5.28 20.29 -19.42
N ILE A 99 -5.12 20.50 -18.12
CA ILE A 99 -6.27 20.61 -17.22
C ILE A 99 -6.82 22.03 -17.40
N SER A 100 -8.00 22.14 -18.02
CA SER A 100 -8.66 23.41 -18.29
C SER A 100 -9.27 24.02 -17.04
N ASP A 101 -9.81 23.21 -16.13
CA ASP A 101 -10.50 23.68 -14.93
C ASP A 101 -9.55 23.96 -13.75
N GLY A 102 -9.69 25.15 -13.14
CA GLY A 102 -9.00 25.52 -11.91
C GLY A 102 -9.45 24.68 -10.70
N SER A 103 -10.70 24.22 -10.67
CA SER A 103 -11.24 23.41 -9.58
C SER A 103 -10.57 22.02 -9.52
N ASP A 104 -10.37 21.39 -10.67
CA ASP A 104 -9.67 20.10 -10.80
C ASP A 104 -8.19 20.21 -10.42
N LYS A 105 -7.52 21.31 -10.80
CA LYS A 105 -6.15 21.59 -10.35
C LYS A 105 -6.07 21.69 -8.83
N LYS A 106 -6.98 22.45 -8.20
CA LYS A 106 -7.04 22.56 -6.73
C LYS A 106 -7.29 21.21 -6.07
N ARG A 107 -8.22 20.41 -6.60
CA ARG A 107 -8.50 19.06 -6.10
C ARG A 107 -7.26 18.17 -6.16
N LEU A 108 -6.50 18.24 -7.26
CA LEU A 108 -5.27 17.48 -7.42
C LEU A 108 -4.15 17.96 -6.48
N ILE A 109 -3.94 19.26 -6.33
CA ILE A 109 -2.94 19.80 -5.40
C ILE A 109 -3.25 19.38 -3.97
N ARG A 110 -4.51 19.47 -3.54
CA ARG A 110 -4.96 19.00 -2.22
C ARG A 110 -4.74 17.51 -2.04
N ALA A 111 -5.02 16.70 -3.05
CA ALA A 111 -4.74 15.27 -3.02
C ALA A 111 -3.24 14.99 -2.84
N ILE A 112 -2.38 15.67 -3.61
CA ILE A 112 -0.92 15.56 -3.49
C ILE A 112 -0.48 15.94 -2.07
N GLN A 113 -0.97 17.05 -1.52
CA GLN A 113 -0.63 17.51 -0.18
C GLN A 113 -1.03 16.49 0.90
N ARG A 114 -2.22 15.89 0.83
CA ARG A 114 -2.65 14.83 1.76
C ARG A 114 -1.77 13.59 1.68
N THR A 115 -1.31 13.24 0.48
CA THR A 115 -0.43 12.08 0.28
C THR A 115 0.97 12.30 0.90
N ARG A 116 1.43 13.54 1.07
CA ARG A 116 2.78 13.86 1.56
C ARG A 116 3.07 13.37 2.98
N SER A 117 2.06 13.15 3.82
CA SER A 117 2.26 12.59 5.17
C SER A 117 2.68 11.13 5.15
N HIS A 118 2.45 10.41 4.05
CA HIS A 118 2.73 8.98 3.93
C HIS A 118 3.74 8.65 2.83
N VAL A 119 3.83 9.49 1.78
CA VAL A 119 4.67 9.23 0.60
C VAL A 119 5.45 10.50 0.21
N PRO A 120 6.76 10.40 -0.08
CA PRO A 120 7.56 11.55 -0.53
C PRO A 120 7.00 12.18 -1.81
N LEU A 121 7.02 13.52 -1.87
CA LEU A 121 6.50 14.30 -3.00
C LEU A 121 7.08 13.84 -4.35
N ARG A 122 8.37 13.48 -4.40
CA ARG A 122 9.02 13.00 -5.63
C ARG A 122 8.35 11.74 -6.18
N THR A 123 7.99 10.81 -5.31
CA THR A 123 7.33 9.54 -5.67
C THR A 123 5.92 9.81 -6.17
N THR A 124 5.16 10.66 -5.46
CA THR A 124 3.81 11.07 -5.86
C THR A 124 3.80 11.75 -7.23
N LEU A 125 4.69 12.71 -7.47
CA LEU A 125 4.78 13.42 -8.75
C LEU A 125 5.18 12.48 -9.90
N ARG A 126 6.08 11.52 -9.66
CA ARG A 126 6.46 10.51 -10.65
C ARG A 126 5.29 9.60 -11.01
N ALA A 127 4.53 9.12 -10.02
CA ALA A 127 3.34 8.30 -10.25
C ALA A 127 2.28 9.03 -11.09
N LEU A 128 2.16 10.34 -10.90
CA LEU A 128 1.24 11.22 -11.64
C LEU A 128 1.79 11.69 -13.01
N GLY A 129 3.05 11.40 -13.32
CA GLY A 129 3.71 11.94 -14.51
C GLY A 129 3.77 13.47 -14.54
N LEU A 130 3.84 14.11 -13.37
CA LEU A 130 3.86 15.57 -13.19
C LEU A 130 5.28 16.05 -12.88
N SER A 131 5.77 17.06 -13.60
CA SER A 131 7.08 17.67 -13.32
C SER A 131 7.03 18.53 -12.05
N ARG A 132 8.15 18.61 -11.30
CA ARG A 132 8.28 19.50 -10.13
C ARG A 132 7.97 20.97 -10.46
N GLY A 133 8.49 21.49 -11.57
CA GLY A 133 8.26 22.88 -12.00
C GLY A 133 6.77 23.20 -12.14
N ARG A 134 6.04 22.39 -12.92
CA ARG A 134 4.58 22.54 -13.09
C ARG A 134 3.79 22.39 -11.78
N TYR A 135 4.19 21.47 -10.89
CA TYR A 135 3.56 21.36 -9.57
C TYR A 135 3.72 22.66 -8.76
N HIS A 136 4.93 23.22 -8.72
CA HIS A 136 5.18 24.47 -8.00
C HIS A 136 4.50 25.67 -8.65
N GLU A 137 4.45 25.73 -9.97
CA GLU A 137 3.67 26.73 -10.71
C GLU A 137 2.21 26.71 -10.26
N TRP A 138 1.55 25.54 -10.30
CA TRP A 138 0.14 25.42 -9.90
C TRP A 138 -0.09 25.71 -8.41
N ASN A 139 0.78 25.20 -7.55
CA ASN A 139 0.69 25.42 -6.11
C ASN A 139 0.95 26.89 -5.72
N ASN A 140 1.77 27.61 -6.48
CA ASN A 140 1.99 29.04 -6.29
C ASN A 140 0.80 29.84 -6.84
N SER A 141 0.25 29.47 -8.00
CA SER A 141 -0.97 30.08 -8.53
C SER A 141 -2.14 29.96 -7.55
N GLU A 142 -2.36 28.79 -6.93
CA GLU A 142 -3.41 28.61 -5.91
C GLU A 142 -3.18 29.50 -4.68
N ARG A 143 -1.92 29.65 -4.24
CA ARG A 143 -1.57 30.57 -3.14
C ARG A 143 -1.72 32.05 -3.51
N CYS A 144 -1.62 32.36 -4.80
CA CYS A 144 -1.70 33.72 -5.35
C CYS A 144 -3.12 34.13 -5.77
N GLU A 145 -4.06 33.20 -5.80
CA GLU A 145 -5.49 33.48 -6.03
C GLU A 145 -6.19 34.01 -4.77
N LEU A 146 -5.48 34.10 -3.64
CA LEU A 146 -5.90 34.82 -2.43
C LEU A 146 -5.58 36.31 -2.65
N GLU A 147 -6.60 37.13 -2.92
CA GLU A 147 -6.52 38.52 -3.42
C GLU A 147 -5.73 39.52 -2.53
N ASP A 148 -5.34 39.14 -1.31
CA ASP A 148 -4.80 40.08 -0.31
C ASP A 148 -3.26 40.07 -0.15
N ARG A 149 -2.47 39.54 -1.09
CA ARG A 149 -0.99 39.53 -0.96
C ARG A 149 -0.24 40.14 -2.15
N SER A 150 0.42 41.27 -1.89
CA SER A 150 1.34 42.00 -2.78
C SER A 150 2.65 41.27 -3.12
N SER A 151 2.84 40.03 -2.67
CA SER A 151 4.12 39.33 -2.66
C SER A 151 4.09 38.01 -3.43
N CYS A 152 3.43 37.96 -4.57
CA CYS A 152 3.50 36.79 -5.46
C CYS A 152 4.73 36.91 -6.37
N PRO A 153 5.81 36.13 -6.14
CA PRO A 153 6.94 36.13 -7.06
C PRO A 153 6.49 35.43 -8.35
N LYS A 154 6.06 36.21 -9.34
CA LYS A 154 5.96 35.72 -10.71
C LYS A 154 7.38 35.40 -11.14
N THR A 155 7.74 34.12 -11.20
CA THR A 155 9.00 33.68 -11.82
C THR A 155 8.96 34.09 -13.29
N LEU A 156 9.53 35.25 -13.58
CA LEU A 156 9.77 35.70 -14.94
C LEU A 156 10.82 34.77 -15.56
N PRO A 157 10.71 34.42 -16.85
CA PRO A 157 11.60 33.48 -17.53
C PRO A 157 13.10 33.89 -17.56
N HIS A 158 13.48 35.02 -16.96
CA HIS A 158 14.85 35.53 -16.92
C HIS A 158 15.46 35.66 -15.52
N GLN A 159 14.88 35.04 -14.48
CA GLN A 159 15.55 35.01 -13.18
C GLN A 159 16.69 33.98 -13.15
N LEU A 160 17.92 34.47 -13.17
CA LEU A 160 19.13 33.69 -12.91
C LEU A 160 19.16 33.26 -11.44
N ASN A 161 19.19 31.95 -11.19
CA ASN A 161 19.36 31.39 -9.86
C ASN A 161 20.74 31.79 -9.32
N LYS A 162 20.80 32.56 -8.23
CA LYS A 162 22.06 32.83 -7.52
C LYS A 162 22.58 31.53 -6.93
N THR A 163 23.65 31.01 -7.51
CA THR A 163 24.47 29.94 -6.93
C THR A 163 25.22 30.48 -5.71
N LYS A 164 25.04 29.83 -4.57
CA LYS A 164 26.02 29.85 -3.48
C LYS A 164 26.15 28.44 -2.93
#